data_AF-A0A2T6K9S3-F1
#
_entry.id   AF-A0A2T6K9S3-F1
#
_cell.length_a   1.000
_cell.length_b   1.000
_cell.length_c   1.000
_cell.angle_alpha   90.00
_cell.angle_beta   90.00
_cell.angle_gamma   90.00
#
_symmetry.space_group_name_H-M   'P 1'
#
loop_
_entity.id
_entity.type
_entity.pdbx_description
1 polymer ?
#
loop_
_entity_poly.entity_id
_entity_poly.type
_entity_poly.pdbx_seq_one_letter_code
_entity_poly.pdbx_strand_id
1 'polypeptide(L)'
;MGILNLTKRGVAIALSAQLVLATQAVTMAQAEMLGTEAAINKYAQHSDRSFLMGELQREDVRAEIVALGVDPAEAEARLAALSDAEVASILAQMEKDNAGADIIGILFTVFIVLLVTDILCLTRFFNFTRCVR
;
A
#
# COMPACT_ATOMS: atom_id res chain seq x y z
N MET A 1 64.91 -30.14 -26.59
CA MET A 1 63.41 -30.12 -26.59
C MET A 1 62.77 -30.14 -25.18
N GLY A 2 63.51 -30.06 -24.07
CA GLY A 2 62.93 -30.21 -22.71
C GLY A 2 62.48 -28.91 -22.02
N ILE A 3 63.16 -27.80 -22.32
CA ILE A 3 62.98 -26.51 -21.60
C ILE A 3 61.68 -25.80 -22.01
N LEU A 4 61.25 -25.96 -23.27
CA LEU A 4 60.00 -25.40 -23.79
C LEU A 4 58.72 -26.05 -23.20
N ASN A 5 58.81 -27.31 -22.76
CA ASN A 5 57.66 -28.02 -22.20
C ASN A 5 57.46 -27.69 -20.71
N LEU A 6 58.54 -27.35 -19.99
CA LEU A 6 58.46 -26.89 -18.60
C LEU A 6 57.80 -25.51 -18.49
N THR A 7 58.15 -24.59 -19.38
CA THR A 7 57.57 -23.24 -19.40
C THR A 7 56.09 -23.26 -19.80
N LYS A 8 55.70 -24.09 -20.77
CA LYS A 8 54.29 -24.30 -21.15
C LYS A 8 53.44 -24.87 -20.00
N ARG A 9 53.98 -25.78 -19.20
CA ARG A 9 53.28 -26.34 -18.02
C ARG A 9 53.12 -25.31 -16.91
N GLY A 10 54.14 -24.48 -16.66
CA GLY A 10 54.05 -23.37 -15.70
C GLY A 10 52.98 -22.35 -16.07
N VAL A 11 52.92 -21.96 -17.35
CA VAL A 11 51.92 -21.02 -17.87
C VAL A 11 50.50 -21.61 -17.81
N ALA A 12 50.33 -22.89 -18.14
CA ALA A 12 49.04 -23.56 -18.06
C ALA A 12 48.51 -23.63 -16.61
N ILE A 13 49.39 -23.92 -15.64
CA ILE A 13 49.03 -23.96 -14.22
C ILE A 13 48.63 -22.56 -13.74
N ALA A 14 49.40 -21.52 -14.09
CA ALA A 14 49.06 -20.14 -13.76
C ALA A 14 47.70 -19.71 -14.31
N LEU A 15 47.41 -20.00 -15.59
CA LEU A 15 46.12 -19.70 -16.22
C LEU A 15 44.95 -20.44 -15.56
N SER A 16 45.12 -21.73 -15.23
CA SER A 16 44.10 -22.49 -14.51
C SER A 16 43.85 -21.99 -13.09
N ALA A 17 44.91 -21.58 -12.37
CA ALA A 17 44.78 -21.00 -11.04
C ALA A 17 44.07 -19.66 -11.08
N GLN A 18 44.35 -18.81 -12.09
CA GLN A 18 43.65 -17.55 -12.29
C GLN A 18 42.17 -17.74 -12.61
N LEU A 19 41.84 -18.75 -13.41
CA LEU A 19 40.45 -19.06 -13.75
C LEU A 19 39.66 -19.53 -12.52
N VAL A 20 40.26 -20.38 -11.69
CA VAL A 20 39.65 -20.86 -10.44
C VAL A 20 39.47 -19.71 -9.44
N LEU A 21 40.47 -18.83 -9.28
CA LEU A 21 40.33 -17.66 -8.39
C LEU A 21 39.24 -16.69 -8.87
N ALA A 22 39.10 -16.51 -10.19
CA ALA A 22 38.07 -15.64 -10.77
C ALA A 22 36.65 -16.19 -10.55
N THR A 23 36.45 -17.52 -10.54
CA THR A 23 35.13 -18.12 -10.30
C THR A 23 34.66 -18.01 -8.86
N GLN A 24 35.58 -17.93 -7.88
CA GLN A 24 35.18 -17.79 -6.45
C GLN A 24 34.54 -16.42 -6.14
N ALA A 25 34.85 -15.40 -6.94
CA ALA A 25 34.36 -14.04 -6.74
C ALA A 25 32.92 -13.83 -7.28
N VAL A 26 32.39 -14.77 -8.06
CA VAL A 26 31.09 -14.63 -8.75
C VAL A 26 29.95 -15.36 -8.03
N THR A 27 30.25 -16.20 -7.03
CA THR A 27 29.21 -16.86 -6.22
C THR A 27 28.81 -16.03 -5.01
N MET A 28 28.61 -14.72 -5.17
CA MET A 28 27.64 -14.02 -4.34
C MET A 28 26.28 -14.31 -4.97
N ALA A 29 25.71 -15.46 -4.66
CA ALA A 29 24.29 -15.66 -4.85
C ALA A 29 23.61 -14.55 -4.03
N GLN A 30 23.16 -13.50 -4.70
CA GLN A 30 22.18 -12.60 -4.13
C GLN A 30 20.90 -13.41 -4.02
N ALA A 31 20.83 -14.22 -2.97
CA ALA A 31 19.56 -14.58 -2.35
C ALA A 31 19.04 -13.30 -1.70
N GLU A 32 18.66 -12.34 -2.54
CA GLU A 32 17.63 -11.40 -2.15
C GLU A 32 16.47 -12.30 -1.73
N MET A 33 16.17 -12.34 -0.44
CA MET A 33 14.93 -12.93 0.00
C MET A 33 13.87 -12.22 -0.83
N LEU A 34 13.28 -12.92 -1.79
CA LEU A 34 11.93 -12.63 -2.25
C LEU A 34 11.08 -12.87 -1.00
N GLY A 35 11.14 -11.90 -0.10
CA GLY A 35 10.59 -11.97 1.23
C GLY A 35 9.11 -12.18 1.04
N THR A 36 8.53 -12.95 1.93
CA THR A 36 7.08 -13.05 2.06
C THR A 36 6.41 -11.68 1.94
N GLU A 37 7.07 -10.60 2.36
CA GLU A 37 6.71 -9.19 2.14
C GLU A 37 6.45 -8.79 0.68
N ALA A 38 7.29 -9.17 -0.28
CA ALA A 38 7.08 -8.89 -1.70
C ALA A 38 5.86 -9.66 -2.24
N ALA A 39 5.63 -10.88 -1.75
CA ALA A 39 4.43 -11.64 -2.08
C ALA A 39 3.18 -11.00 -1.45
N ILE A 40 3.23 -10.64 -0.16
CA ILE A 40 2.15 -9.99 0.59
C ILE A 40 1.76 -8.66 -0.05
N ASN A 41 2.72 -7.82 -0.44
CA ASN A 41 2.45 -6.56 -1.14
C ASN A 41 1.75 -6.80 -2.47
N LYS A 42 2.15 -7.82 -3.25
CA LYS A 42 1.43 -8.18 -4.47
C LYS A 42 0.01 -8.68 -4.21
N TYR A 43 -0.21 -9.46 -3.16
CA TYR A 43 -1.55 -9.90 -2.76
C TYR A 43 -2.43 -8.71 -2.33
N ALA A 44 -1.88 -7.77 -1.56
CA ALA A 44 -2.57 -6.55 -1.16
C ALA A 44 -2.95 -5.71 -2.39
N GLN A 45 -2.02 -5.49 -3.32
CA GLN A 45 -2.27 -4.75 -4.57
C GLN A 45 -3.35 -5.39 -5.45
N HIS A 46 -3.35 -6.72 -5.57
CA HIS A 46 -4.41 -7.43 -6.29
C HIS A 46 -5.77 -7.29 -5.58
N SER A 47 -5.78 -7.35 -4.25
CA SER A 47 -6.97 -7.12 -3.43
C SER A 47 -7.55 -5.71 -3.66
N ASP A 48 -6.71 -4.68 -3.61
CA ASP A 48 -7.09 -3.27 -3.78
C ASP A 48 -7.81 -3.00 -5.11
N ARG A 49 -7.26 -3.53 -6.21
CA ARG A 49 -7.88 -3.42 -7.53
C ARG A 49 -9.23 -4.15 -7.58
N SER A 50 -9.31 -5.37 -7.04
CA SER A 50 -10.55 -6.13 -7.04
C SER A 50 -11.65 -5.46 -6.22
N PHE A 51 -11.29 -4.82 -5.10
CA PHE A 51 -12.21 -4.03 -4.29
C PHE A 51 -12.80 -2.86 -5.09
N LEU A 52 -11.95 -2.06 -5.76
CA LEU A 52 -12.42 -0.93 -6.59
C LEU A 52 -13.27 -1.39 -7.79
N MET A 53 -12.93 -2.52 -8.42
CA MET A 53 -13.79 -3.09 -9.48
C MET A 53 -15.16 -3.51 -8.94
N GLY A 54 -15.20 -4.12 -7.75
CA GLY A 54 -16.46 -4.46 -7.10
C GLY A 54 -17.31 -3.21 -6.81
N GLU A 55 -16.66 -2.13 -6.36
CA GLU A 55 -17.33 -0.86 -6.07
C GLU A 55 -17.89 -0.21 -7.34
N LEU A 56 -17.12 -0.18 -8.44
CA LEU A 56 -17.57 0.32 -9.75
C LEU A 56 -18.74 -0.48 -10.34
N GLN A 57 -18.90 -1.75 -9.97
CA GLN A 57 -19.98 -2.60 -10.46
C GLN A 57 -21.30 -2.38 -9.72
N ARG A 58 -21.30 -1.69 -8.57
CA ARG A 58 -22.52 -1.44 -7.80
C ARG A 58 -23.46 -0.50 -8.56
N GLU A 59 -24.76 -0.79 -8.49
CA GLU A 59 -25.76 -0.05 -9.26
C GLU A 59 -25.82 1.44 -8.89
N ASP A 60 -25.66 1.77 -7.61
CA ASP A 60 -25.65 3.15 -7.10
C ASP A 60 -24.44 3.93 -7.63
N VAL A 61 -23.25 3.33 -7.61
CA VAL A 61 -22.03 3.94 -8.15
C VAL A 61 -22.13 4.12 -9.66
N ARG A 62 -22.64 3.13 -10.40
CA ARG A 62 -22.82 3.22 -11.86
C ARG A 62 -23.82 4.31 -12.24
N ALA A 63 -24.93 4.42 -11.51
CA ALA A 63 -25.92 5.47 -11.75
C ALA A 63 -25.30 6.87 -11.58
N GLU A 64 -24.47 7.06 -10.55
CA GLU A 64 -23.78 8.33 -10.31
C GLU A 64 -22.71 8.62 -11.39
N ILE A 65 -21.91 7.62 -11.78
CA ILE A 65 -20.91 7.77 -12.86
C ILE A 65 -21.58 8.18 -14.18
N VAL A 66 -22.73 7.59 -14.50
CA VAL A 66 -23.53 7.98 -15.67
C VAL A 66 -24.13 9.38 -15.50
N ALA A 67 -24.58 9.75 -14.29
CA ALA A 67 -25.07 11.10 -14.00
C ALA A 67 -23.98 12.16 -14.18
N LEU A 68 -22.72 11.81 -13.90
CA LEU A 68 -21.54 12.62 -14.18
C LEU A 68 -21.12 12.64 -15.66
N GLY A 69 -21.82 11.89 -16.52
CA GLY A 69 -21.58 11.84 -17.97
C GLY A 69 -20.46 10.90 -18.40
N VAL A 70 -20.04 9.97 -17.53
CA VAL A 70 -18.99 8.99 -17.81
C VAL A 70 -19.61 7.64 -18.14
N ASP A 71 -19.09 6.95 -19.15
CA ASP A 71 -19.48 5.56 -19.44
C ASP A 71 -18.85 4.63 -18.39
N PRO A 72 -19.65 3.81 -17.66
CA PRO A 72 -19.11 2.86 -16.68
C PRO A 72 -18.09 1.90 -17.29
N ALA A 73 -18.25 1.48 -18.56
CA ALA A 73 -17.28 0.61 -19.21
C ALA A 73 -15.92 1.31 -19.43
N GLU A 74 -15.94 2.62 -19.70
CA GLU A 74 -14.72 3.43 -19.79
C GLU A 74 -14.05 3.57 -18.42
N ALA A 75 -14.82 3.77 -17.35
CA ALA A 75 -14.29 3.85 -15.99
C ALA A 75 -13.57 2.56 -15.57
N GLU A 76 -14.16 1.39 -15.87
CA GLU A 76 -13.53 0.09 -15.64
C GLU A 76 -12.24 -0.08 -16.45
N ALA A 77 -12.24 0.30 -17.73
CA ALA A 77 -11.05 0.25 -18.58
C ALA A 77 -9.92 1.15 -18.07
N ARG A 78 -10.25 2.34 -17.56
CA ARG A 78 -9.29 3.27 -16.96
C ARG A 78 -8.70 2.70 -15.68
N LEU A 79 -9.54 2.16 -14.79
CA LEU A 79 -9.06 1.50 -13.59
C LEU A 79 -8.15 0.32 -13.94
N ALA A 80 -8.48 -0.48 -14.96
CA ALA A 80 -7.65 -1.57 -15.46
C ALA A 80 -6.27 -1.09 -16.00
N ALA A 81 -6.21 0.12 -16.56
CA ALA A 81 -4.98 0.71 -17.09
C ALA A 81 -4.07 1.38 -16.04
N LEU A 82 -4.59 1.68 -14.84
CA LEU A 82 -3.80 2.29 -13.75
C LEU A 82 -2.73 1.32 -13.23
N SER A 83 -1.62 1.89 -12.75
CA SER A 83 -0.60 1.14 -12.02
C SER A 83 -1.04 0.83 -10.59
N ASP A 84 -0.41 -0.18 -9.98
CA ASP A 84 -0.76 -0.61 -8.63
C ASP A 84 -0.51 0.48 -7.57
N ALA A 85 0.48 1.36 -7.80
CA ALA A 85 0.74 2.50 -6.93
C ALA A 85 -0.34 3.59 -7.02
N GLU A 86 -0.91 3.79 -8.21
CA GLU A 86 -2.03 4.74 -8.41
C GLU A 86 -3.33 4.19 -7.81
N VAL A 87 -3.57 2.88 -7.91
CA VAL A 87 -4.71 2.24 -7.25
C VAL A 87 -4.64 2.41 -5.73
N ALA A 88 -3.46 2.17 -5.14
CA ALA A 88 -3.24 2.35 -3.71
C ALA A 88 -3.42 3.82 -3.27
N SER A 89 -2.99 4.79 -4.10
CA SER A 89 -3.16 6.20 -3.77
C SER A 89 -4.61 6.66 -3.82
N ILE A 90 -5.41 6.13 -4.76
CA ILE A 90 -6.86 6.37 -4.81
C ILE A 90 -7.52 5.86 -3.54
N LEU A 91 -7.22 4.64 -3.09
CA LEU A 91 -7.78 4.09 -1.85
C LEU A 91 -7.39 4.89 -0.61
N ALA A 92 -6.13 5.30 -0.52
CA ALA A 92 -5.68 6.16 0.57
C ALA A 92 -6.42 7.51 0.59
N GLN A 93 -6.70 8.07 -0.59
CA GLN A 93 -7.50 9.29 -0.71
C GLN A 93 -8.97 9.04 -0.34
N MET A 94 -9.57 7.93 -0.76
CA MET A 94 -10.93 7.55 -0.36
C MET A 94 -11.06 7.36 1.15
N GLU A 95 -10.09 6.75 1.82
CA GLU A 95 -10.07 6.62 3.28
C GLU A 95 -9.99 7.99 3.97
N LYS A 96 -9.16 8.88 3.43
CA LYS A 96 -9.02 10.25 3.93
C LYS A 96 -10.30 11.07 3.73
N ASP A 97 -10.99 10.92 2.61
CA ASP A 97 -12.23 11.61 2.31
C ASP A 97 -13.40 11.04 3.14
N ASN A 98 -13.36 9.75 3.47
CA ASN A 98 -14.26 9.10 4.43
C ASN A 98 -13.88 9.40 5.90
N ALA A 99 -13.43 10.63 6.20
CA ALA A 99 -13.15 11.16 7.55
C ALA A 99 -14.36 11.18 8.52
N GLY A 100 -15.41 10.41 8.24
CA GLY A 100 -16.55 10.16 9.12
C GLY A 100 -16.18 9.43 10.42
N ALA A 101 -15.03 8.75 10.49
CA ALA A 101 -14.52 8.19 11.73
C ALA A 101 -14.23 9.28 12.79
N ASP A 102 -13.75 10.46 12.37
CA ASP A 102 -13.43 11.56 13.27
C ASP A 102 -14.69 12.34 13.70
N ILE A 103 -15.77 12.29 12.90
CA ILE A 103 -17.05 12.92 13.24
C ILE A 103 -17.59 12.36 14.56
N ILE A 104 -17.45 11.04 14.80
CA ILE A 104 -17.89 10.42 16.05
C ILE A 104 -17.07 10.98 17.23
N GLY A 105 -15.75 11.14 17.08
CA GLY A 105 -14.89 11.71 18.10
C GLY A 105 -15.21 13.18 18.39
N ILE A 106 -15.46 13.97 17.34
CA ILE A 106 -15.84 15.38 17.46
C ILE A 106 -17.21 15.51 18.13
N LEU A 107 -18.22 14.75 17.70
CA LEU A 107 -19.55 14.77 18.30
C LEU A 107 -19.50 14.35 19.77
N PHE A 108 -18.72 13.31 20.10
CA PHE A 108 -18.54 12.88 21.48
C PHE A 108 -17.84 13.96 22.32
N THR A 109 -16.82 14.61 21.79
CA THR A 109 -16.11 15.71 22.47
C THR A 109 -17.04 16.89 22.74
N VAL A 110 -17.79 17.33 21.73
CA VAL A 110 -18.79 18.40 21.87
C VAL A 110 -19.86 18.02 22.90
N PHE A 111 -20.34 16.76 22.88
CA PHE A 111 -21.27 16.25 23.86
C PHE A 111 -20.72 16.34 25.29
N ILE A 112 -19.47 15.92 25.53
CA ILE A 112 -18.84 15.99 26.85
C ILE A 112 -18.65 17.43 27.31
N VAL A 113 -18.19 18.33 26.44
CA VAL A 113 -18.05 19.76 26.77
C VAL A 113 -19.41 20.34 27.15
N LEU A 114 -20.44 20.11 26.35
CA LEU A 114 -21.79 20.57 26.65
C LEU A 114 -22.30 19.98 27.97
N LEU A 115 -22.09 18.68 28.21
CA LEU A 115 -22.52 18.00 29.42
C LEU A 115 -21.86 18.58 30.68
N VAL A 116 -20.55 18.85 30.64
CA VAL A 116 -19.83 19.49 31.77
C VAL A 116 -20.34 20.91 32.00
N THR A 117 -20.50 21.71 30.94
CA THR A 117 -21.01 23.08 31.07
C THR A 117 -22.45 23.14 31.59
N ASP A 118 -23.26 22.11 31.32
CA ASP A 118 -24.64 22.00 31.79
C ASP A 118 -24.70 21.65 33.28
N ILE A 119 -23.84 20.73 33.75
CA ILE A 119 -23.72 20.37 35.18
C ILE A 119 -23.23 21.55 36.03
N LEU A 120 -22.32 22.36 35.49
CA LEU A 120 -21.80 23.58 36.12
C LEU A 120 -22.79 24.77 36.05
N CYS A 121 -23.96 24.59 35.45
CA CYS A 121 -24.98 25.62 35.25
C CYS A 121 -24.55 26.79 34.34
N LEU A 122 -23.57 26.61 33.46
CA LEU A 122 -23.24 27.59 32.43
C LEU A 122 -24.20 27.51 31.23
N THR A 123 -24.72 26.32 30.92
CA THR A 123 -25.67 26.06 29.83
C THR A 123 -26.85 25.19 30.30
N ARG A 124 -27.94 25.12 29.52
CA ARG A 124 -29.11 24.24 29.75
C ARG A 124 -29.55 23.59 28.43
N PHE A 125 -28.66 22.82 27.84
CA PHE A 125 -28.88 22.11 26.58
C PHE A 125 -29.53 20.73 26.79
N PHE A 126 -29.18 20.05 27.88
CA PHE A 126 -29.67 18.71 28.18
C PHE A 126 -30.75 18.73 29.27
N ASN A 127 -31.91 18.12 29.01
CA ASN A 127 -33.04 18.11 29.96
C ASN A 127 -32.87 17.12 31.13
N PHE A 128 -31.86 16.24 31.07
CA PHE A 128 -31.63 15.20 32.07
C PHE A 128 -30.52 15.56 33.07
N THR A 129 -29.72 16.58 32.80
CA THR A 129 -28.65 17.05 33.68
C THR A 129 -29.23 17.92 34.80
N ARG A 130 -28.78 17.66 36.02
CA ARG A 130 -29.11 18.47 37.20
C ARG A 130 -27.87 19.26 37.58
N CYS A 131 -28.06 20.56 37.75
CA CYS A 131 -27.08 21.45 38.36
C CYS A 131 -26.59 20.89 39.69
N VAL A 132 -25.28 20.63 39.79
CA VAL A 132 -24.62 20.40 41.08
C VAL A 132 -24.41 21.78 41.69
N ARG A 133 -25.05 22.01 42.84
CA ARG A 133 -24.94 23.26 43.61
C ARG A 133 -23.90 23.09 44.70
#